data_AF-A0A7C5XR45-F1
#
_entry.id   AF-A0A7C5XR45-F1
#
_cell.length_a   1.000
_cell.length_b   1.000
_cell.length_c   1.000
_cell.angle_alpha   90.00
_cell.angle_beta   90.00
_cell.angle_gamma   90.00
#
_symmetry.space_group_name_H-M   'P 1'
#
loop_
_entity.id
_entity.type
_entity.pdbx_description
1 polymer ?
#
loop_
_entity_poly.entity_id
_entity_poly.type
_entity_poly.pdbx_seq_one_letter_code
_entity_poly.pdbx_strand_id
1 'polypeptide(L)' 'MEVGRAAIEVLDRNEALMLDYGVNFDQNDNPVLPLQETPSLIKGFVVSHAHLDHVGALPLYQR' A
#
# COMPACT_ATOMS: atom_id res chain seq x y z
N MET A 1 2.64 2.35 18.46
CA MET A 1 1.43 2.25 17.61
C MET A 1 1.81 2.78 16.25
N GLU A 2 1.57 2.02 15.19
CA GLU A 2 1.78 2.48 13.81
C GLU A 2 0.48 3.15 13.33
N VAL A 3 0.59 4.31 12.70
CA VAL A 3 -0.49 5.05 12.03
C VAL A 3 0.09 5.57 10.73
N GLY A 4 -0.67 5.56 9.64
CA GLY A 4 -0.30 6.28 8.42
C GLY A 4 0.17 5.44 7.22
N ARG A 5 0.17 4.10 7.29
CA ARG A 5 0.65 3.23 6.21
C ARG A 5 -0.25 2.00 6.03
N ALA A 6 -1.53 2.24 5.77
CA ALA A 6 -2.47 1.15 5.56
C ALA A 6 -2.11 0.39 4.28
N ALA A 7 -1.86 -0.91 4.42
CA ALA A 7 -1.72 -1.85 3.31
C ALA A 7 -2.06 -3.25 3.81
N ILE A 8 -3.09 -3.86 3.24
CA ILE A 8 -3.52 -5.20 3.58
C ILE A 8 -3.57 -6.03 2.30
N GLU A 9 -2.72 -7.04 2.23
CA GLU A 9 -2.69 -7.97 1.11
C GLU A 9 -3.66 -9.13 1.38
N VAL A 10 -4.63 -9.32 0.48
CA VAL A 10 -5.53 -10.47 0.49
C VAL A 10 -5.12 -11.41 -0.64
N LEU A 11 -4.51 -12.53 -0.26
CA LEU A 11 -4.00 -13.55 -1.18
C LEU A 11 -5.01 -14.70 -1.34
N ASP A 12 -5.34 -15.04 -2.58
CA ASP A 12 -6.01 -16.30 -2.96
C ASP A 12 -5.18 -17.02 -4.03
N ARG A 13 -4.55 -18.13 -3.65
CA ARG A 13 -3.68 -18.95 -4.51
C ARG A 13 -2.56 -18.14 -5.17
N ASN A 14 -2.76 -17.72 -6.43
CA ASN A 14 -1.79 -17.01 -7.26
C ASN A 14 -2.29 -15.61 -7.66
N GLU A 15 -3.30 -15.09 -6.95
CA GLU A 15 -3.84 -13.77 -7.18
C GLU A 15 -3.96 -13.06 -5.84
N ALA A 16 -3.69 -11.76 -5.85
CA ALA A 16 -3.81 -10.93 -4.66
C ALA A 16 -4.54 -9.63 -4.97
N LEU A 17 -5.33 -9.18 -4.01
CA LEU A 17 -5.90 -7.83 -3.96
C LEU A 17 -5.24 -7.07 -2.82
N MET A 18 -4.86 -5.83 -3.09
CA MET A 18 -4.32 -4.93 -2.07
C MET A 18 -5.42 -3.99 -1.60
N LEU A 19 -5.70 -3.99 -0.28
CA LEU A 19 -6.64 -3.07 0.35
C LEU A 19 -5.84 -1.92 0.98
N ASP A 20 -6.02 -0.72 0.44
CA ASP A 20 -5.20 0.46 0.69
C ASP A 20 -3.70 0.23 0.39
N TYR A 21 -3.01 1.31 0.03
CA TYR A 21 -1.57 1.28 -0.21
C TYR A 21 -0.99 2.66 0.09
N GLY A 22 -0.94 2.96 1.39
CA GLY A 22 -0.56 4.25 1.93
C GLY A 22 0.94 4.48 2.08
N VAL A 23 1.32 5.70 2.43
CA VAL A 23 2.69 6.06 2.80
C VAL A 23 2.69 6.82 4.12
N ASN A 24 3.64 6.50 4.99
CA ASN A 24 3.90 7.27 6.20
C ASN A 24 5.23 8.02 6.08
N PHE A 25 5.56 8.88 7.04
CA PHE A 25 6.81 9.64 7.08
C PHE A 25 7.57 9.37 8.37
N ASP A 26 8.89 9.27 8.28
CA ASP A 26 9.76 9.19 9.45
C ASP A 26 10.00 10.58 10.07
N GLN A 27 10.82 10.66 11.11
CA GLN A 27 11.14 11.92 11.81
C GLN A 27 11.89 12.94 10.95
N ASN A 28 12.42 12.52 9.79
CA ASN A 28 13.18 13.34 8.86
C ASN A 28 12.38 13.61 7.57
N ASP A 29 11.05 13.44 7.59
CA ASP A 29 10.14 13.58 6.45
C ASP A 29 10.47 12.65 5.26
N ASN A 30 11.15 11.52 5.50
CA ASN A 30 11.35 10.54 4.44
C ASN A 30 10.10 9.64 4.29
N PRO A 31 9.66 9.35 3.07
CA PRO A 31 8.54 8.44 2.84
C PRO A 31 8.91 7.02 3.24
N VAL A 32 8.05 6.42 4.04
CA VAL A 32 8.11 5.03 4.52
C VAL A 32 7.03 4.24 3.81
N LEU A 33 7.44 3.40 2.86
CA LEU A 33 6.55 2.59 2.03
C LEU A 33 6.05 1.33 2.76
N PRO A 34 4.87 0.79 2.37
CA PRO A 34 4.38 -0.47 2.92
C PRO A 34 5.34 -1.62 2.64
N LEU A 35 5.39 -2.58 3.57
CA LEU A 35 6.04 -3.85 3.30
C LEU A 35 5.12 -4.67 2.39
N GLN A 36 5.68 -5.19 1.30
CA GLN A 36 4.93 -5.99 0.35
C GLN A 36 5.77 -7.17 -0.13
N GLU A 37 5.19 -8.36 -0.05
CA GLU A 37 5.90 -9.60 -0.31
C GLU A 37 5.62 -10.13 -1.73
N THR A 38 4.42 -9.91 -2.29
CA THR A 38 4.01 -10.50 -3.59
C THR A 38 3.57 -9.50 -4.67
N PRO A 39 4.42 -8.54 -5.07
CA PRO A 39 4.07 -7.51 -6.08
C PRO A 39 3.60 -8.06 -7.43
N SER A 40 4.11 -9.22 -7.85
CA SER A 40 3.73 -9.86 -9.12
C SER A 40 2.35 -10.51 -9.11
N LEU A 41 1.76 -10.76 -7.94
CA LEU A 41 0.46 -11.41 -7.80
C LEU A 41 -0.70 -10.40 -7.71
N ILE A 42 -0.41 -9.13 -7.47
CA ILE A 42 -1.42 -8.08 -7.33
C ILE A 42 -2.19 -7.91 -8.65
N LYS A 43 -3.52 -8.09 -8.58
CA LYS A 43 -4.45 -7.88 -9.69
C LYS A 43 -5.13 -6.52 -9.66
N GLY A 44 -5.14 -5.87 -8.50
CA GLY A 44 -5.75 -4.57 -8.33
C GLY A 44 -5.68 -4.06 -6.89
N PHE A 45 -6.12 -2.82 -6.74
CA PHE A 45 -6.15 -2.10 -5.47
C PHE A 45 -7.59 -1.67 -5.15
N VAL A 46 -7.98 -1.83 -3.90
CA VAL A 46 -9.24 -1.30 -3.35
C VAL A 46 -8.86 -0.21 -2.35
N VAL A 47 -9.33 1.00 -2.62
CA VAL A 47 -9.02 2.18 -1.79
C VAL A 47 -10.25 2.55 -0.98
N SER A 48 -10.07 2.66 0.33
CA SER A 48 -11.15 3.09 1.23
C SER A 48 -11.50 4.56 1.07
N HIS A 49 -10.48 5.44 0.98
CA HIS A 49 -10.62 6.88 0.75
C HIS A 49 -9.29 7.52 0.32
N ALA A 50 -9.32 8.79 -0.10
CA ALA A 50 -8.21 9.46 -0.80
C ALA A 50 -7.22 10.22 0.11
N HIS A 51 -6.99 9.76 1.35
CA HIS A 51 -5.93 10.33 2.18
C HIS A 51 -4.56 9.67 1.88
N LEU A 52 -3.48 10.42 2.12
CA LEU A 52 -2.12 10.05 1.75
C LEU A 52 -1.67 8.73 2.40
N ASP A 53 -2.15 8.45 3.60
CA ASP A 53 -1.93 7.22 4.35
C ASP A 53 -2.72 6.00 3.85
N HIS A 54 -3.53 6.15 2.80
CA HIS A 54 -4.27 5.09 2.12
C HIS A 54 -3.96 4.98 0.62
N VAL A 55 -3.51 6.07 -0.04
CA VAL A 55 -3.23 6.06 -1.49
C VAL A 55 -1.80 6.44 -1.87
N GLY A 56 -0.99 6.91 -0.92
CA GLY A 56 0.27 7.58 -1.21
C GLY A 56 1.35 6.73 -1.87
N ALA A 57 1.29 5.40 -1.74
CA ALA A 57 2.24 4.49 -2.39
C ALA A 57 1.71 3.93 -3.73
N LEU A 58 0.43 4.12 -4.08
CA LEU A 58 -0.17 3.61 -5.32
C LEU A 58 0.54 4.05 -6.62
N PRO A 59 1.04 5.30 -6.75
CA PRO A 59 1.71 5.73 -7.98
C PRO A 59 2.95 4.91 -8.35
N LEU A 60 3.53 4.15 -7.42
CA LEU A 60 4.65 3.23 -7.69
C LEU A 60 4.29 2.10 -8.66
N TYR A 61 3.00 1.76 -8.76
CA TYR A 61 2.47 0.71 -9.64
C TYR A 61 2.05 1.18 -11.03
N GLN A 62 2.19 2.47 -11.35
CA GLN A 62 1.78 3.06 -12.62
C GLN A 62 2.89 3.08 -13.69
N ARG A 63 3.90 2.22 -13.57
CA ARG A 63 5.00 2.14 -14.54
C ARG A 63 4.62 1.42 -15.82
#